data_AF-A0A3R6TJM5-F1
#
_entry.id   AF-A0A3R6TJM5-F1
#
_cell.length_a   1.000
_cell.length_b   1.000
_cell.length_c   1.000
_cell.angle_alpha   90.00
_cell.angle_beta   90.00
_cell.angle_gamma   90.00
#
_symmetry.space_group_name_H-M   'P 1'
#
loop_
_entity.id
_entity.type
_entity.pdbx_description
1 polymer ?
#
loop_
_entity_poly.entity_id
_entity_poly.type
_entity_poly.pdbx_seq_one_letter_code
_entity_poly.pdbx_strand_id
1 'polypeptide(L)'
;MKGLIKKVRENKKGFTLAELLVVVAIVGILVAISIPVFTAQLSKARKATNQANLRAAKAAAVAEYLTDGDVSVSTNDGKAVYYTYDISAGTATKGDIKTLATPEGYTPINNLDEDVTGDYKYTNIQVALTINSDDSDSLGNAEVTLYAKK
;
A
#
# COMPACT_ATOMS: atom_id res chain seq x y z
N MET A 1 -10.72 -9.53 69.85
CA MET A 1 -10.57 -9.37 68.38
C MET A 1 -9.24 -8.73 67.92
N LYS A 2 -8.38 -8.18 68.79
CA LYS A 2 -7.14 -7.49 68.40
C LYS A 2 -6.01 -8.38 67.82
N GLY A 3 -6.09 -9.70 67.97
CA GLY A 3 -5.05 -10.62 67.48
C GLY A 3 -5.10 -10.91 65.98
N LEU A 4 -6.28 -10.83 65.34
CA LEU A 4 -6.45 -11.22 63.94
C LEU A 4 -5.91 -10.17 62.95
N ILE A 5 -5.88 -8.90 63.35
CA ILE A 5 -5.42 -7.78 62.50
C ILE A 5 -3.89 -7.70 62.42
N LYS A 6 -3.16 -8.20 63.44
CA LYS A 6 -1.69 -8.14 63.49
C LYS A 6 -1.03 -9.04 62.44
N LYS A 7 -1.62 -10.21 62.16
CA LYS A 7 -1.07 -11.21 61.23
C LYS A 7 -1.17 -10.82 59.74
N VAL A 8 -2.05 -9.85 59.40
CA VAL A 8 -2.27 -9.40 58.02
C VAL A 8 -1.23 -8.34 57.58
N ARG A 9 -0.58 -7.64 58.52
CA ARG A 9 0.44 -6.61 58.22
C ARG A 9 1.84 -7.16 57.98
N GLU A 10 2.14 -8.38 58.41
CA GLU A 10 3.51 -8.94 58.38
C GLU A 10 3.87 -9.62 57.05
N ASN A 11 2.91 -9.83 56.14
CA ASN A 11 3.12 -10.51 54.85
C ASN A 11 3.02 -9.60 53.61
N LYS A 12 3.08 -8.27 53.78
CA LYS A 12 3.18 -7.37 52.62
C LYS A 12 4.65 -7.21 52.22
N LYS A 13 5.20 -8.20 51.51
CA LYS A 13 6.47 -8.04 50.79
C LYS A 13 6.26 -6.98 49.70
N GLY A 14 6.84 -5.81 49.88
CA GLY A 14 6.84 -4.75 48.88
C GLY A 14 7.78 -5.09 47.72
N PHE A 15 7.50 -4.54 46.54
CA PHE A 15 8.37 -4.63 45.38
C PHE A 15 9.67 -3.85 45.63
N THR A 16 10.82 -4.46 45.42
CA THR A 16 12.10 -3.76 45.60
C THR A 16 12.44 -2.92 44.37
N LEU A 17 13.12 -1.79 44.56
CA LEU A 17 13.61 -0.97 43.45
C LEU A 17 14.61 -1.72 42.57
N ALA A 18 15.38 -2.64 43.15
CA ALA A 18 16.34 -3.47 42.44
C ALA A 18 15.64 -4.45 41.49
N GLU A 19 14.51 -5.05 41.91
CA GLU A 19 13.70 -5.91 41.04
C GLU A 19 13.14 -5.12 39.86
N LEU A 20 12.67 -3.88 40.08
CA LEU A 20 12.21 -3.02 38.98
C LEU A 20 13.33 -2.73 37.98
N LEU A 21 14.52 -2.39 38.50
CA LEU A 21 15.65 -1.94 37.70
C LEU A 21 16.14 -3.03 36.75
N VAL A 22 16.27 -4.27 37.24
CA VAL A 22 16.68 -5.41 36.40
C VAL A 22 15.65 -5.68 35.30
N VAL A 23 14.35 -5.57 35.61
CA VAL A 23 13.29 -5.79 34.62
C VAL A 23 13.35 -4.75 33.51
N VAL A 24 13.45 -3.46 33.82
CA VAL A 24 13.52 -2.42 32.79
C VAL A 24 14.80 -2.50 31.96
N ALA A 25 15.91 -2.94 32.57
CA ALA A 25 17.17 -3.18 31.85
C ALA A 25 17.01 -4.27 30.79
N ILE A 26 16.38 -5.40 31.15
CA ILE A 26 16.13 -6.50 30.20
C ILE A 26 15.16 -6.06 29.10
N VAL A 27 14.06 -5.39 29.46
CA VAL A 27 13.09 -4.87 28.47
C VAL A 27 13.76 -3.86 27.52
N GLY A 28 14.66 -3.01 28.02
CA GLY A 28 15.42 -2.07 27.20
C GLY A 28 16.25 -2.76 26.12
N ILE A 29 16.94 -3.86 26.46
CA ILE A 29 17.72 -4.66 25.49
C ILE A 29 16.79 -5.27 24.43
N LEU A 30 15.66 -5.85 24.86
CA LEU A 30 14.69 -6.45 23.93
C LEU A 30 14.13 -5.41 22.95
N VAL A 31 13.75 -4.24 23.46
CA VAL A 31 13.19 -3.14 22.64
C VAL A 31 14.22 -2.62 21.64
N ALA A 32 15.48 -2.47 22.04
CA ALA A 32 16.55 -1.97 21.18
C ALA A 32 16.74 -2.82 19.91
N ILE A 33 16.61 -4.16 20.02
CA ILE A 33 16.67 -5.08 18.88
C ILE A 33 15.31 -5.16 18.16
N SER A 34 14.22 -5.18 18.93
CA SER A 34 12.88 -5.44 18.38
C SER A 34 12.38 -4.31 17.48
N ILE A 35 12.63 -3.05 17.83
CA ILE A 35 12.15 -1.90 17.04
C ILE A 35 12.68 -1.93 15.59
N PRO A 36 14.00 -1.97 15.31
CA PRO A 36 14.50 -1.94 13.94
C PRO A 36 14.08 -3.17 13.13
N VAL A 37 14.01 -4.34 13.76
CA VAL A 37 13.53 -5.57 13.10
C VAL A 37 12.06 -5.42 12.72
N PHE A 38 11.22 -4.96 13.66
CA PHE A 38 9.79 -4.78 13.41
C PHE A 38 9.52 -3.72 12.34
N THR A 39 10.23 -2.58 12.36
CA THR A 39 10.05 -1.54 11.34
C THR A 39 10.48 -1.99 9.95
N ALA A 40 11.57 -2.75 9.83
CA ALA A 40 12.01 -3.34 8.56
C ALA A 40 10.97 -4.33 8.00
N GLN A 41 10.42 -5.19 8.85
CA GLN A 41 9.38 -6.14 8.44
C GLN A 41 8.08 -5.44 8.05
N LEU A 42 7.71 -4.38 8.78
CA LEU A 42 6.55 -3.56 8.46
C LEU A 42 6.72 -2.86 7.10
N SER A 43 7.90 -2.31 6.82
CA SER A 43 8.21 -1.72 5.50
C SER A 43 8.12 -2.78 4.40
N LYS A 44 8.71 -3.96 4.59
CA LYS A 44 8.62 -5.07 3.62
C LYS A 44 7.16 -5.49 3.35
N ALA A 45 6.35 -5.61 4.40
CA ALA A 45 4.92 -5.94 4.28
C ALA A 45 4.15 -4.85 3.52
N ARG A 46 4.44 -3.56 3.79
CA ARG A 46 3.83 -2.43 3.07
C ARG A 46 4.22 -2.42 1.60
N LYS A 47 5.50 -2.67 1.26
CA LYS A 47 5.95 -2.77 -0.14
C LYS A 47 5.17 -3.87 -0.87
N ALA A 48 5.06 -5.06 -0.27
CA ALA A 48 4.31 -6.17 -0.85
C ALA A 48 2.83 -5.82 -1.08
N THR A 49 2.18 -5.18 -0.10
CA THR A 49 0.78 -4.71 -0.23
C THR A 49 0.63 -3.66 -1.32
N ASN A 50 1.51 -2.67 -1.38
CA ASN A 50 1.50 -1.64 -2.42
C ASN A 50 1.65 -2.26 -3.82
N GLN A 51 2.58 -3.20 -4.00
CA GLN A 51 2.76 -3.93 -5.25
C GLN A 51 1.51 -4.75 -5.61
N ALA A 52 0.89 -5.43 -4.63
CA ALA A 52 -0.33 -6.20 -4.85
C ALA A 52 -1.49 -5.31 -5.28
N ASN A 53 -1.67 -4.16 -4.64
CA ASN A 53 -2.70 -3.18 -4.99
C ASN A 53 -2.50 -2.63 -6.40
N LEU A 54 -1.25 -2.36 -6.81
CA LEU A 54 -0.93 -1.90 -8.18
C LEU A 54 -1.23 -2.98 -9.23
N ARG A 55 -0.93 -4.25 -8.95
CA ARG A 55 -1.29 -5.37 -9.83
C ARG A 55 -2.80 -5.53 -9.94
N ALA A 56 -3.52 -5.43 -8.83
CA ALA A 56 -4.98 -5.49 -8.80
C ALA A 56 -5.60 -4.31 -9.59
N ALA A 57 -5.08 -3.10 -9.41
CA ALA A 57 -5.49 -1.93 -10.17
C ALA A 57 -5.32 -2.12 -11.67
N LYS A 58 -4.15 -2.61 -12.10
CA LYS A 58 -3.89 -2.96 -13.50
C LYS A 58 -4.91 -3.94 -14.04
N ALA A 59 -5.15 -5.04 -13.33
CA ALA A 59 -6.09 -6.07 -13.75
C ALA A 59 -7.53 -5.54 -13.85
N ALA A 60 -7.98 -4.79 -12.84
CA ALA A 60 -9.32 -4.22 -12.81
C ALA A 60 -9.54 -3.19 -13.93
N ALA A 61 -8.57 -2.31 -14.18
CA ALA A 61 -8.66 -1.32 -15.26
C ALA A 61 -8.69 -1.97 -16.64
N VAL A 62 -7.86 -3.00 -16.87
CA VAL A 62 -7.88 -3.76 -18.14
C VAL A 62 -9.20 -4.51 -18.31
N ALA A 63 -9.74 -5.12 -17.25
CA ALA A 63 -11.02 -5.82 -17.31
C ALA A 63 -12.16 -4.85 -17.66
N GLU A 64 -12.19 -3.68 -17.02
CA GLU A 64 -13.17 -2.62 -17.33
C GLU A 64 -13.02 -2.14 -18.78
N TYR A 65 -11.80 -1.89 -19.23
CA TYR A 65 -11.51 -1.49 -20.60
C TYR A 65 -12.01 -2.50 -21.64
N LEU A 66 -11.82 -3.81 -21.40
CA LEU A 66 -12.24 -4.87 -22.33
C LEU A 66 -13.76 -5.11 -22.34
N THR A 67 -14.46 -4.73 -21.27
CA THR A 67 -15.91 -4.92 -21.14
C THR A 67 -16.71 -3.69 -21.54
N ASP A 68 -16.07 -2.52 -21.54
CA ASP A 68 -16.66 -1.27 -22.01
C ASP A 68 -16.70 -1.24 -23.55
N GLY A 69 -17.89 -1.46 -24.11
CA GLY A 69 -18.14 -1.49 -25.55
C GLY A 69 -18.10 -0.13 -26.25
N ASP A 70 -17.94 0.97 -25.50
CA ASP A 70 -17.90 2.35 -26.03
C ASP A 70 -16.49 2.96 -25.96
N VAL A 71 -15.47 2.11 -25.82
CA VAL A 71 -14.06 2.52 -25.85
C VAL A 71 -13.63 2.68 -27.31
N SER A 72 -14.29 3.62 -28.00
CA SER A 72 -13.84 4.19 -29.27
C SER A 72 -12.62 5.09 -29.01
N VAL A 73 -11.54 4.49 -28.52
CA VAL A 73 -10.29 5.21 -28.38
C VAL A 73 -9.63 5.09 -29.75
N SER A 74 -9.91 6.08 -30.59
CA SER A 74 -8.94 6.49 -31.60
C SER A 74 -7.73 7.06 -30.84
N THR A 75 -6.94 6.16 -30.27
CA THR A 75 -5.77 6.42 -29.41
C THR A 75 -4.54 6.82 -30.19
N ASN A 76 -4.72 7.08 -31.49
CA ASN A 76 -3.68 7.39 -32.45
C ASN A 76 -3.10 8.82 -32.31
N ASP A 77 -3.43 9.53 -31.23
CA ASP A 77 -3.05 10.93 -30.97
C ASP A 77 -2.44 11.12 -29.56
N GLY A 78 -1.83 10.07 -29.01
CA GLY A 78 -1.19 10.13 -27.68
C GLY A 78 -2.18 10.33 -26.52
N LYS A 79 -3.46 10.00 -26.72
CA LYS A 79 -4.48 10.02 -25.68
C LYS A 79 -4.48 8.72 -24.90
N ALA A 80 -4.90 8.76 -23.65
CA ALA A 80 -5.07 7.60 -22.80
C ALA A 80 -6.41 7.67 -22.07
N VAL A 81 -6.99 6.50 -21.81
CA VAL A 81 -8.14 6.35 -20.92
C VAL A 81 -7.63 6.14 -19.51
N TYR A 82 -8.04 7.00 -18.58
CA TYR A 82 -7.65 6.86 -17.18
C TYR A 82 -8.70 6.09 -16.40
N TYR A 83 -8.25 5.20 -15.53
CA TYR A 83 -9.08 4.49 -14.57
C TYR A 83 -8.56 4.82 -13.17
N THR A 84 -9.47 5.14 -12.25
CA THR A 84 -9.14 5.28 -10.83
C THR A 84 -9.50 3.99 -10.11
N TYR A 85 -8.53 3.42 -9.39
CA TYR A 85 -8.72 2.19 -8.64
C TYR A 85 -9.05 2.49 -7.17
N ASP A 86 -10.17 1.97 -6.70
CA ASP A 86 -10.53 1.96 -5.29
C ASP A 86 -9.95 0.72 -4.62
N ILE A 87 -8.95 0.93 -3.76
CA ILE A 87 -8.24 -0.15 -3.04
C ILE A 87 -9.18 -0.88 -2.07
N SER A 88 -10.20 -0.22 -1.54
CA SER A 88 -11.12 -0.78 -0.55
C SER A 88 -12.23 -1.59 -1.22
N ALA A 89 -12.77 -1.08 -2.34
CA ALA A 89 -13.82 -1.75 -3.10
C ALA A 89 -13.28 -2.81 -4.08
N GLY A 90 -12.00 -2.71 -4.47
CA GLY A 90 -11.40 -3.61 -5.46
C GLY A 90 -11.88 -3.36 -6.90
N THR A 91 -12.41 -2.18 -7.17
CA THR A 91 -13.01 -1.81 -8.45
C THR A 91 -12.23 -0.70 -9.14
N ALA A 92 -12.19 -0.72 -10.47
CA ALA A 92 -11.67 0.36 -11.28
C ALA A 92 -12.83 1.14 -11.89
N THR A 93 -12.78 2.47 -11.81
CA THR A 93 -13.79 3.36 -12.39
C THR A 93 -13.16 4.15 -13.53
N LYS A 94 -13.77 4.09 -14.72
CA LYS A 94 -13.36 4.89 -15.87
C LYS A 94 -13.48 6.38 -15.56
N GLY A 95 -12.43 7.12 -15.88
CA GLY A 95 -12.37 8.58 -15.82
C GLY A 95 -12.19 9.18 -17.21
N ASP A 96 -11.53 10.34 -17.26
CA ASP A 96 -11.40 11.11 -18.49
C ASP A 96 -10.50 10.44 -19.54
N ILE A 97 -10.80 10.71 -20.80
CA ILE A 97 -9.90 10.43 -21.93
C ILE A 97 -9.15 11.72 -22.27
N LYS A 98 -7.83 11.71 -22.12
CA LYS A 98 -6.98 12.90 -22.34
C LYS A 98 -5.58 12.50 -22.78
N THR A 99 -4.78 13.46 -23.24
CA THR A 99 -3.36 13.23 -23.57
C THR A 99 -2.63 12.54 -22.41
N LEU A 100 -1.80 11.56 -22.73
CA LEU A 100 -1.03 10.82 -21.73
C LEU A 100 -0.09 11.79 -21.00
N ALA A 101 -0.28 11.89 -19.70
CA ALA A 101 0.48 12.75 -18.82
C ALA A 101 0.36 12.21 -17.40
N THR A 102 1.42 12.39 -16.59
CA THR A 102 1.36 12.04 -15.17
C THR A 102 0.29 12.88 -14.47
N PRO A 103 -0.73 12.26 -13.84
CA PRO A 103 -1.74 13.00 -13.10
C PRO A 103 -1.13 13.78 -11.94
N GLU A 104 -1.73 14.93 -11.60
CA GLU A 104 -1.21 15.81 -10.55
C GLU A 104 -1.14 15.09 -9.20
N GLY A 105 0.05 15.12 -8.58
CA GLY A 105 0.30 14.47 -7.29
C GLY A 105 0.48 12.95 -7.36
N TYR A 106 0.53 12.36 -8.56
CA TYR A 106 0.88 10.95 -8.75
C TYR A 106 2.32 10.79 -9.23
N THR A 107 2.93 9.66 -8.90
CA THR A 107 4.22 9.22 -9.41
C THR A 107 4.02 8.05 -10.37
N PRO A 108 4.65 8.05 -11.56
CA PRO A 108 4.61 6.89 -12.45
C PRO A 108 5.31 5.69 -11.79
N ILE A 109 4.76 4.50 -12.03
CA ILE A 109 5.33 3.21 -11.63
C ILE A 109 5.64 2.44 -12.92
N ASN A 110 6.91 2.46 -13.30
CA ASN A 110 7.39 1.79 -14.52
C ASN A 110 7.82 0.36 -14.21
N ASN A 111 8.40 0.14 -13.02
CA ASN A 111 8.81 -1.18 -12.55
C ASN A 111 8.31 -1.40 -11.11
N LEU A 112 7.45 -2.41 -10.94
CA LEU A 112 6.85 -2.77 -9.65
C LEU A 112 7.89 -3.11 -8.57
N ASP A 113 9.06 -3.63 -8.95
CA ASP A 113 10.08 -4.08 -8.00
C ASP A 113 11.05 -2.96 -7.61
N GLU A 114 11.28 -2.01 -8.51
CA GLU A 114 12.20 -0.89 -8.30
C GLU A 114 11.49 0.35 -7.73
N ASP A 115 10.37 0.74 -8.31
CA ASP A 115 9.71 2.02 -7.99
C ASP A 115 8.82 1.95 -6.74
N VAL A 116 8.37 0.75 -6.37
CA VAL A 116 7.49 0.56 -5.21
C VAL A 116 8.30 0.48 -3.91
N THR A 117 7.93 1.33 -2.95
CA THR A 117 8.51 1.37 -1.61
C THR A 117 7.52 0.94 -0.52
N GLY A 118 8.07 0.51 0.62
CA GLY A 118 7.34 0.20 1.85
C GLY A 118 7.32 1.34 2.88
N ASP A 119 7.99 2.45 2.59
CA ASP A 119 8.14 3.56 3.54
C ASP A 119 6.82 4.29 3.79
N TYR A 120 5.95 4.33 2.77
CA TYR A 120 4.62 4.93 2.80
C TYR A 120 3.60 4.04 2.09
N LYS A 121 2.32 4.26 2.41
CA LYS A 121 1.18 3.56 1.79
C LYS A 121 0.71 4.38 0.59
N TYR A 122 0.34 3.73 -0.52
CA TYR A 122 -0.38 4.42 -1.58
C TYR A 122 -1.85 4.63 -1.21
N THR A 123 -2.35 5.86 -1.32
CA THR A 123 -3.75 6.19 -1.03
C THR A 123 -4.65 6.00 -2.23
N ASN A 124 -4.14 6.31 -3.43
CA ASN A 124 -4.87 6.23 -4.68
C ASN A 124 -3.96 5.67 -5.77
N ILE A 125 -4.54 4.88 -6.65
CA ILE A 125 -3.88 4.34 -7.83
C ILE A 125 -4.69 4.73 -9.05
N GLN A 126 -4.01 5.22 -10.08
CA GLN A 126 -4.58 5.46 -11.38
C GLN A 126 -3.86 4.60 -12.43
N VAL A 127 -4.62 4.15 -13.41
CA VAL A 127 -4.13 3.34 -14.52
C VAL A 127 -4.49 4.07 -15.81
N ALA A 128 -3.52 4.32 -16.68
CA ALA A 128 -3.76 4.84 -18.01
C ALA A 128 -3.58 3.72 -19.02
N LEU A 129 -4.52 3.60 -19.95
CA LEU A 129 -4.45 2.68 -21.08
C LEU A 129 -4.35 3.48 -22.38
N THR A 130 -3.32 3.18 -23.17
CA THR A 130 -3.04 3.78 -24.48
C THR A 130 -3.02 2.67 -25.53
N ILE A 131 -3.67 2.82 -26.67
CA ILE A 131 -3.54 1.86 -27.79
C ILE A 131 -2.50 2.40 -28.76
N ASN A 132 -1.53 1.58 -29.16
CA ASN A 132 -0.60 1.97 -30.22
C ASN A 132 -1.27 1.84 -31.59
N SER A 133 -1.09 2.88 -32.42
CA SER A 133 -1.83 3.13 -33.67
C SER A 133 -1.48 2.25 -34.86
N ASP A 134 -0.49 1.37 -34.73
CA ASP A 134 0.05 0.66 -35.89
C ASP A 134 -0.81 -0.53 -36.34
N ASP A 135 -1.87 -0.87 -35.60
CA ASP A 135 -2.72 -2.01 -35.93
C ASP A 135 -4.15 -1.83 -35.40
N SER A 136 -4.95 -1.08 -36.17
CA SER A 136 -6.32 -0.65 -35.83
C SER A 136 -7.34 -1.79 -35.65
N ASP A 137 -6.97 -3.02 -36.00
CA ASP A 137 -7.80 -4.22 -35.87
C ASP A 137 -7.38 -5.12 -34.68
N SER A 138 -6.34 -4.74 -33.94
CA SER A 138 -5.84 -5.51 -32.81
C SER A 138 -6.15 -4.80 -31.49
N LEU A 139 -7.22 -5.26 -30.82
CA LEU A 139 -7.48 -4.96 -29.40
C LEU A 139 -6.35 -5.42 -28.45
N GLY A 140 -5.26 -5.99 -28.98
CA GLY A 140 -4.18 -6.64 -28.24
C GLY A 140 -2.99 -5.77 -27.84
N ASN A 141 -2.90 -4.51 -28.31
CA ASN A 141 -1.71 -3.67 -28.11
C ASN A 141 -1.97 -2.43 -27.22
N ALA A 142 -2.78 -2.58 -26.17
CA ALA A 142 -2.93 -1.55 -25.15
C ALA A 142 -1.72 -1.53 -24.19
N GLU A 143 -0.97 -0.44 -24.22
CA GLU A 143 0.06 -0.16 -23.22
C GLU A 143 -0.60 0.34 -21.93
N VAL A 144 -0.14 -0.20 -20.80
CA VAL A 144 -0.70 0.10 -19.48
C VAL A 144 0.33 0.82 -18.63
N THR A 145 0.04 2.06 -18.26
CA THR A 145 0.89 2.87 -17.39
C THR A 145 0.24 3.02 -16.02
N LEU A 146 1.02 2.76 -14.96
CA LEU A 146 0.57 2.83 -13.58
C LEU A 146 1.02 4.14 -12.92
N TYR A 147 0.14 4.71 -12.11
CA TYR A 147 0.39 5.91 -11.34
C TYR A 147 -0.07 5.71 -9.90
N ALA A 148 0.78 6.08 -8.94
CA ALA A 148 0.46 5.96 -7.52
C ALA A 148 0.58 7.30 -6.81
N LYS A 149 -0.33 7.57 -5.89
CA LYS A 149 -0.28 8.74 -4.99
C LYS A 149 0.01 8.27 -3.57
N LYS A 150 0.90 9.02 -2.90
CA LYS A 150 1.26 8.82 -1.49
C LYS A 150 0.17 9.31 -0.55
#